data_AF-A0A8J4U789-F1
#
_entry.id   AF-A0A8J4U789-F1
#
_cell.length_a   1.000
_cell.length_b   1.000
_cell.length_c   1.000
_cell.angle_alpha   90.00
_cell.angle_beta   90.00
_cell.angle_gamma   90.00
#
_symmetry.space_group_name_H-M   'P 1'
#
loop_
_entity.id
_entity.type
_entity.pdbx_description
1 polymer ?
#
loop_
_entity_poly.entity_id
_entity_poly.type
_entity_poly.pdbx_seq_one_letter_code
_entity_poly.pdbx_strand_id
1 'polypeptide(L)'
;ISHGATCECLSNRKEYPSFFRTIASDYYQSRALAFLVKHFGWSWVGAVYSDNDYGNNGMAIFLNAAKEEGICVEYSEKFDRSDTAKIIKVADIIRKGTARVIIVFLAHFDMNILIDQLIQMNVTGYQMIGVEAWITAVNLVTPASYNILAGSIGFDVGKLNINSFADYVVNEFWETAVPCLQMKENISQAEEKCGKYEHMIPFKNYSDDVSELRYAKNIYNAVYAVAHSLHSLLRCKENQVCKKEETIQPWQ
;
A
#
# COMPACT_ATOMS: atom_id res chain seq x y z
N ILE A 1 4.67 -16.43 1.75
CA ILE A 1 5.26 -15.15 2.22
C ILE A 1 4.41 -14.02 1.64
N SER A 2 3.72 -13.23 2.47
CA SER A 2 2.90 -12.09 2.04
C SER A 2 3.75 -10.84 1.84
N HIS A 3 3.48 -10.08 0.77
CA HIS A 3 4.17 -8.83 0.46
C HIS A 3 3.42 -7.57 0.95
N GLY A 4 2.19 -7.72 1.45
CA GLY A 4 1.33 -6.58 1.80
C GLY A 4 0.37 -6.80 2.96
N ALA A 5 0.35 -7.97 3.60
CA ALA A 5 -0.52 -8.20 4.77
C ALA A 5 0.19 -7.76 6.07
N THR A 6 -0.25 -6.61 6.59
CA THR A 6 0.37 -5.87 7.69
C THR A 6 -0.28 -6.08 9.05
N CYS A 7 -1.51 -6.61 9.10
CA CYS A 7 -2.23 -6.89 10.35
C CYS A 7 -1.35 -7.60 11.40
N GLU A 8 -1.36 -7.12 12.64
CA GLU A 8 -0.66 -7.78 13.75
C GLU A 8 -1.26 -9.15 14.10
N CYS A 9 -2.54 -9.37 13.78
CA CYS A 9 -3.21 -10.66 13.94
C CYS A 9 -2.44 -11.82 13.28
N LEU A 10 -1.75 -11.57 12.16
CA LEU A 10 -0.98 -12.57 11.42
C LEU A 10 0.38 -12.91 12.06
N SER A 11 0.78 -12.22 13.13
CA SER A 11 2.02 -12.49 13.88
C SER A 11 1.91 -13.70 14.82
N ASN A 12 0.69 -14.21 15.08
CA ASN A 12 0.48 -15.35 15.97
C ASN A 12 1.00 -16.66 15.35
N ARG A 13 2.21 -17.10 15.73
CA ARG A 13 2.84 -18.33 15.24
C ARG A 13 2.13 -19.63 15.62
N LYS A 14 1.27 -19.61 16.63
CA LYS A 14 0.46 -20.79 16.99
C LYS A 14 -0.67 -21.01 16.01
N GLU A 15 -1.27 -19.92 15.53
CA GLU A 15 -2.38 -19.92 14.58
C GLU A 15 -1.90 -19.94 13.12
N TYR A 16 -0.80 -19.22 12.84
CA TYR A 16 -0.21 -19.09 11.50
C TYR A 16 1.26 -19.55 11.48
N PRO A 17 1.55 -20.84 11.73
CA PRO A 17 2.93 -21.34 11.84
C PRO A 17 3.74 -21.16 10.55
N SER A 18 3.11 -21.26 9.38
CA SER A 18 3.74 -21.14 8.07
C SER A 18 3.56 -19.77 7.41
N PHE A 19 3.01 -18.78 8.13
CA PHE A 19 2.86 -17.42 7.59
C PHE A 19 4.15 -16.63 7.76
N PHE A 20 4.58 -15.98 6.69
CA PHE A 20 5.73 -15.07 6.70
C PHE A 20 5.36 -13.85 5.88
N ARG A 21 6.03 -12.73 6.10
CA ARG A 21 5.83 -11.51 5.33
C ARG A 21 7.12 -10.73 5.15
N THR A 22 7.18 -9.97 4.06
CA THR A 22 8.29 -9.03 3.74
C THR A 22 7.91 -7.58 3.96
N ILE A 23 6.83 -7.35 4.69
CA ILE A 23 6.36 -6.05 5.15
C ILE A 23 6.27 -6.07 6.69
N ALA A 24 6.45 -4.91 7.31
CA ALA A 24 6.38 -4.79 8.76
C ALA A 24 4.96 -5.01 9.30
N SER A 25 4.86 -5.27 10.60
CA SER A 25 3.56 -5.30 11.29
C SER A 25 3.01 -3.90 11.52
N ASP A 26 1.69 -3.74 11.40
CA ASP A 26 0.96 -2.55 11.84
C ASP A 26 1.15 -2.26 13.33
N TYR A 27 1.59 -3.24 14.13
CA TYR A 27 2.00 -2.97 15.51
C TYR A 27 2.98 -1.80 15.61
N TYR A 28 3.97 -1.73 14.72
CA TYR A 28 4.97 -0.67 14.74
C TYR A 28 4.40 0.64 14.18
N GLN A 29 3.65 0.57 13.09
CA GLN A 29 3.09 1.74 12.43
C GLN A 29 2.05 2.44 13.30
N SER A 30 1.12 1.70 13.91
CA SER A 30 0.09 2.26 14.78
C SER A 30 0.67 2.99 15.99
N ARG A 31 1.78 2.50 16.56
CA ARG A 31 2.50 3.20 17.63
C ARG A 31 3.23 4.43 17.10
N ALA A 32 3.86 4.32 15.93
CA ALA A 32 4.53 5.44 15.29
C ALA A 32 3.54 6.59 14.97
N LEU A 33 2.30 6.29 14.60
CA LEU A 33 1.24 7.29 14.41
C LEU A 33 0.96 8.07 15.70
N ALA A 34 0.85 7.41 16.85
CA ALA A 34 0.68 8.09 18.14
C ALA A 34 1.88 8.98 18.49
N PHE A 35 3.10 8.50 18.24
CA PHE A 35 4.31 9.30 18.44
C PHE A 35 4.40 10.49 17.49
N LEU A 36 3.95 10.34 16.25
CA LEU A 36 3.88 11.43 15.27
C LEU A 36 2.90 12.51 15.74
N VAL A 37 1.71 12.12 16.21
CA VAL A 37 0.72 13.05 16.76
C VAL A 37 1.29 13.83 17.94
N LYS A 38 1.93 13.14 18.89
CA LYS A 38 2.59 13.76 20.03
C LYS A 38 3.72 14.68 19.61
N HIS A 39 4.53 14.29 18.63
CA HIS A 39 5.67 15.07 18.15
C HIS A 39 5.25 16.48 17.67
N PHE A 40 4.11 16.57 16.99
CA PHE A 40 3.54 17.85 16.55
C PHE A 40 2.73 18.58 17.62
N GLY A 41 2.65 18.05 18.84
CA GLY A 41 1.92 18.66 19.96
C GLY A 41 0.40 18.57 19.83
N TRP A 42 -0.12 17.72 18.94
CA TRP A 42 -1.56 17.49 18.83
C TRP A 42 -2.04 16.56 19.95
N SER A 43 -3.14 16.93 20.61
CA SER A 43 -3.73 16.17 21.72
C SER A 43 -5.20 15.82 21.50
N TRP A 44 -5.79 16.28 20.39
CA TRP A 44 -7.21 16.08 20.06
C TRP A 44 -7.35 15.65 18.60
N VAL A 45 -7.69 14.38 18.38
CA VAL A 45 -7.73 13.76 17.05
C VAL A 45 -9.05 13.04 16.79
N GLY A 46 -9.42 12.94 15.52
CA GLY A 46 -10.42 11.99 15.03
C GLY A 46 -9.74 10.72 14.53
N ALA A 47 -10.48 9.61 14.47
CA ALA A 47 -9.98 8.35 13.96
C ALA A 47 -11.00 7.67 13.05
N VAL A 48 -10.54 7.24 11.87
CA VAL A 48 -11.35 6.52 10.87
C VAL A 48 -10.59 5.32 10.35
N TYR A 49 -11.24 4.17 10.20
CA TYR A 49 -10.58 2.92 9.83
C TYR A 49 -11.50 1.93 9.11
N SER A 50 -10.90 0.97 8.39
CA SER A 50 -11.65 -0.04 7.65
C SER A 50 -12.31 -1.02 8.63
N ASP A 51 -13.57 -1.39 8.40
CA ASP A 51 -14.24 -2.42 9.22
C ASP A 51 -13.84 -3.84 8.80
N ASN A 52 -12.57 -4.18 9.01
CA ASN A 52 -12.00 -5.49 8.75
C ASN A 52 -10.79 -5.75 9.67
N ASP A 53 -10.15 -6.92 9.57
CA ASP A 53 -9.03 -7.28 10.47
C ASP A 53 -7.87 -6.29 10.40
N TYR A 54 -7.56 -5.76 9.22
CA TYR A 54 -6.50 -4.75 9.04
C TYR A 54 -6.80 -3.47 9.82
N GLY A 55 -7.94 -2.83 9.53
CA GLY A 55 -8.31 -1.56 10.16
C GLY A 55 -8.61 -1.70 11.65
N ASN A 56 -9.33 -2.75 12.06
CA ASN A 56 -9.72 -2.97 13.46
C ASN A 56 -8.48 -3.21 14.35
N ASN A 57 -7.54 -4.07 13.93
CA ASN A 57 -6.33 -4.33 14.73
C ASN A 57 -5.38 -3.13 14.74
N GLY A 58 -5.15 -2.52 13.57
CA GLY A 58 -4.31 -1.33 13.45
C GLY A 58 -4.81 -0.18 14.33
N MET A 59 -6.11 0.11 14.28
CA MET A 59 -6.71 1.17 15.10
C MET A 59 -6.68 0.84 16.59
N ALA A 60 -6.95 -0.40 17.00
CA ALA A 60 -6.88 -0.77 18.42
C ALA A 60 -5.50 -0.51 19.03
N ILE A 61 -4.42 -0.82 18.28
CA ILE A 61 -3.04 -0.56 18.71
C ILE A 61 -2.78 0.95 18.79
N PHE A 62 -3.27 1.73 17.81
CA PHE A 62 -3.14 3.19 17.82
C PHE A 62 -3.86 3.78 19.03
N LEU A 63 -5.10 3.38 19.31
CA LEU A 63 -5.89 3.91 20.43
C LEU A 63 -5.21 3.63 21.78
N ASN A 64 -4.58 2.46 21.94
CA ASN A 64 -3.81 2.16 23.14
C ASN A 64 -2.56 3.05 23.25
N ALA A 65 -1.79 3.19 22.16
CA ALA A 65 -0.60 4.04 22.14
C ALA A 65 -0.97 5.53 22.34
N ALA A 66 -2.07 6.00 21.74
CA ALA A 66 -2.58 7.35 21.91
C ALA A 66 -2.90 7.64 23.39
N LYS A 67 -3.52 6.68 24.08
CA LYS A 67 -3.80 6.78 25.52
C LYS A 67 -2.52 6.86 26.35
N GLU A 68 -1.52 6.03 26.05
CA GLU A 68 -0.20 6.06 26.70
C GLU A 68 0.50 7.42 26.51
N GLU A 69 0.31 8.03 25.35
CA GLU A 69 0.89 9.33 24.98
C GLU A 69 0.04 10.55 25.37
N GLY A 70 -1.10 10.34 26.05
CA GLY A 70 -1.97 11.43 26.52
C GLY A 70 -2.79 12.12 25.42
N ILE A 71 -3.05 11.44 24.31
CA ILE A 71 -3.84 11.92 23.18
C ILE A 71 -5.31 11.50 23.37
N CYS A 72 -6.22 12.46 23.24
CA CYS A 72 -7.66 12.22 23.25
C CYS A 72 -8.18 12.01 21.83
N VAL A 73 -9.04 11.00 21.68
CA VAL A 73 -9.70 10.65 20.41
C VAL A 73 -11.19 11.02 20.52
N GLU A 74 -11.62 12.03 19.78
CA GLU A 74 -12.99 12.56 19.82
C GLU A 74 -14.01 11.55 19.30
N TYR A 75 -13.67 10.92 18.17
CA TYR A 75 -14.46 9.88 17.54
C TYR A 75 -13.54 8.80 16.97
N SER A 76 -13.99 7.56 17.02
CA SER A 76 -13.32 6.40 16.43
C SER A 76 -14.35 5.61 15.65
N GLU A 77 -14.39 5.85 14.34
CA GLU A 77 -15.42 5.31 13.47
C GLU A 77 -14.84 4.37 12.42
N LYS A 78 -15.56 3.28 12.18
CA LYS A 78 -15.24 2.34 11.12
C LYS A 78 -16.36 2.23 10.12
N PHE A 79 -16.04 1.86 8.89
CA PHE A 79 -17.05 1.53 7.89
C PHE A 79 -16.61 0.36 7.03
N ASP A 80 -17.59 -0.42 6.59
CA ASP A 80 -17.42 -1.35 5.49
C ASP A 80 -17.75 -0.64 4.17
N ARG A 81 -17.00 -0.95 3.11
CA ARG A 81 -17.16 -0.29 1.79
C ARG A 81 -18.54 -0.50 1.15
N SER A 82 -19.26 -1.55 1.54
CA SER A 82 -20.60 -1.85 1.05
C SER A 82 -21.71 -1.11 1.81
N ASP A 83 -21.41 -0.55 2.99
CA ASP A 83 -22.39 0.16 3.81
C ASP A 83 -22.35 1.68 3.55
N THR A 84 -23.04 2.09 2.48
CA THR A 84 -23.14 3.50 2.09
C THR A 84 -23.73 4.38 3.19
N ALA A 85 -24.70 3.87 3.96
CA ALA A 85 -25.30 4.65 5.05
C ALA A 85 -24.28 4.92 6.16
N LYS A 86 -23.44 3.94 6.49
CA LYS A 86 -22.34 4.11 7.44
C LYS A 86 -21.26 5.06 6.89
N ILE A 87 -20.89 4.97 5.61
CA ILE A 87 -19.94 5.90 4.97
C ILE A 87 -20.41 7.36 5.10
N ILE A 88 -21.67 7.64 4.75
CA ILE A 88 -22.27 8.98 4.88
C ILE A 88 -22.24 9.43 6.34
N LYS A 89 -22.58 8.54 7.28
CA LYS A 89 -22.55 8.84 8.71
C LYS A 89 -21.14 9.18 9.20
N VAL A 90 -20.12 8.43 8.79
CA VAL A 90 -18.72 8.70 9.15
C VAL A 90 -18.28 10.06 8.62
N ALA A 91 -18.58 10.38 7.36
CA ALA A 91 -18.28 11.69 6.79
C ALA A 91 -19.00 12.84 7.51
N ASP A 92 -20.25 12.62 7.94
CA ASP A 92 -20.99 13.60 8.75
C ASP A 92 -20.40 13.78 10.16
N ILE A 93 -19.92 12.71 10.79
CA ILE A 93 -19.20 12.77 12.07
C ILE A 93 -17.91 13.58 11.91
N ILE A 94 -17.12 13.31 10.87
CA ILE A 94 -15.91 14.10 10.56
C ILE A 94 -16.26 15.57 10.41
N ARG A 95 -17.29 15.88 9.60
CA ARG A 95 -17.73 17.25 9.31
C ARG A 95 -18.18 18.02 10.56
N LYS A 96 -18.87 17.34 11.48
CA LYS A 96 -19.42 17.94 12.72
C LYS A 96 -18.42 17.96 13.87
N GLY A 97 -17.39 17.10 13.83
CA GLY A 97 -16.36 17.02 14.85
C GLY A 97 -15.52 18.29 14.97
N THR A 98 -14.85 18.42 16.09
CA THR A 98 -13.96 19.54 16.39
C THR A 98 -12.48 19.24 16.10
N ALA A 99 -12.12 17.95 16.03
CA ALA A 99 -10.78 17.50 15.70
C ALA A 99 -10.38 17.93 14.29
N ARG A 100 -9.22 18.59 14.19
CA ARG A 100 -8.62 19.01 12.91
C ARG A 100 -7.58 18.04 12.38
N VAL A 101 -7.13 17.12 13.22
CA VAL A 101 -6.19 16.07 12.87
C VAL A 101 -6.96 14.75 12.86
N ILE A 102 -6.87 14.00 11.76
CA ILE A 102 -7.59 12.74 11.61
C ILE A 102 -6.60 11.63 11.30
N ILE A 103 -6.63 10.58 12.11
CA ILE A 103 -5.92 9.33 11.83
C ILE A 103 -6.79 8.51 10.89
N VAL A 104 -6.27 8.21 9.71
CA VAL A 104 -7.02 7.51 8.66
C VAL A 104 -6.34 6.18 8.35
N PHE A 105 -6.79 5.14 9.05
CA PHE A 105 -6.29 3.76 8.95
C PHE A 105 -7.18 2.96 8.00
N LEU A 106 -7.18 3.35 6.72
CA LEU A 106 -8.00 2.77 5.67
C LEU A 106 -7.16 2.04 4.63
N ALA A 107 -7.68 0.94 4.09
CA ALA A 107 -7.15 0.38 2.86
C ALA A 107 -7.36 1.36 1.69
N HIS A 108 -6.54 1.25 0.63
CA HIS A 108 -6.58 2.14 -0.54
C HIS A 108 -7.99 2.37 -1.10
N PHE A 109 -8.75 1.30 -1.34
CA PHE A 109 -10.11 1.39 -1.87
C PHE A 109 -11.08 2.08 -0.91
N ASP A 110 -10.96 1.82 0.39
CA ASP A 110 -11.83 2.42 1.39
C ASP A 110 -11.52 3.93 1.52
N MET A 111 -10.25 4.32 1.37
CA MET A 111 -9.84 5.72 1.34
C MET A 111 -10.44 6.48 0.14
N ASN A 112 -10.46 5.88 -1.06
CA ASN A 112 -11.12 6.48 -2.23
C ASN A 112 -12.59 6.81 -1.92
N ILE A 113 -13.31 5.83 -1.35
CA ILE A 113 -14.73 5.96 -1.01
C ILE A 113 -14.96 7.08 0.00
N LEU A 114 -14.11 7.17 1.03
CA LEU A 114 -14.20 8.25 2.02
C LEU A 114 -13.94 9.62 1.37
N ILE A 115 -12.90 9.74 0.53
CA ILE A 115 -12.58 11.00 -0.17
C ILE A 115 -13.76 11.45 -1.04
N ASP A 116 -14.33 10.56 -1.84
CA ASP A 116 -15.48 10.88 -2.69
C ASP A 116 -16.64 11.42 -1.86
N GLN A 117 -16.89 10.82 -0.70
CA GLN A 117 -17.94 11.27 0.20
C GLN A 117 -17.63 12.63 0.85
N LEU A 118 -16.37 12.86 1.24
CA LEU A 118 -15.93 14.15 1.80
C LEU A 118 -16.01 15.28 0.77
N ILE A 119 -15.71 15.00 -0.50
CA ILE A 119 -15.87 15.93 -1.63
C ILE A 119 -17.34 16.31 -1.78
N GLN A 120 -18.25 15.33 -1.82
CA GLN A 120 -19.70 15.58 -1.95
C GLN A 120 -20.24 16.44 -0.81
N MET A 121 -19.64 16.34 0.38
CA MET A 121 -20.03 17.09 1.57
C MET A 121 -19.26 18.41 1.75
N ASN A 122 -18.43 18.81 0.77
CA ASN A 122 -17.56 20.00 0.81
C ASN A 122 -16.71 20.09 2.08
N VAL A 123 -16.23 18.94 2.57
CA VAL A 123 -15.38 18.85 3.76
C VAL A 123 -13.94 19.16 3.37
N THR A 124 -13.30 20.11 4.02
CA THR A 124 -11.90 20.53 3.74
C THR A 124 -11.19 20.97 5.02
N GLY A 125 -9.87 21.20 4.95
CA GLY A 125 -9.10 21.85 6.03
C GLY A 125 -8.70 20.94 7.19
N TYR A 126 -8.53 19.63 6.93
CA TYR A 126 -8.05 18.67 7.92
C TYR A 126 -6.59 18.31 7.66
N GLN A 127 -5.85 18.06 8.73
CA GLN A 127 -4.57 17.39 8.69
C GLN A 127 -4.81 15.88 8.73
N MET A 128 -4.71 15.23 7.58
CA MET A 128 -4.81 13.76 7.52
C MET A 128 -3.48 13.14 7.93
N ILE A 129 -3.55 12.13 8.79
CA ILE A 129 -2.42 11.27 9.12
C ILE A 129 -2.71 9.88 8.57
N GLY A 130 -1.90 9.48 7.59
CA GLY A 130 -2.15 8.29 6.78
C GLY A 130 -1.25 7.10 7.08
N VAL A 131 -1.66 5.99 6.50
CA VAL A 131 -1.03 4.68 6.57
C VAL A 131 -0.43 4.30 5.22
N GLU A 132 0.44 3.30 5.22
CA GLU A 132 1.15 2.74 4.07
C GLU A 132 0.23 2.33 2.92
N ALA A 133 -1.03 2.00 3.24
CA ALA A 133 -2.00 1.59 2.24
C ALA A 133 -2.41 2.72 1.27
N TRP A 134 -2.26 4.00 1.64
CA TRP A 134 -2.76 5.09 0.81
C TRP A 134 -1.92 6.38 0.80
N ILE A 135 -1.02 6.59 1.77
CA ILE A 135 -0.37 7.89 1.95
C ILE A 135 0.45 8.36 0.73
N THR A 136 0.97 7.45 -0.09
CA THR A 136 1.64 7.80 -1.36
C THR A 136 0.85 7.41 -2.61
N ALA A 137 -0.45 7.19 -2.49
CA ALA A 137 -1.29 6.84 -3.62
C ALA A 137 -1.58 8.08 -4.48
N VAL A 138 -0.81 8.26 -5.54
CA VAL A 138 -0.90 9.42 -6.44
C VAL A 138 -2.28 9.57 -7.08
N ASN A 139 -2.99 8.46 -7.30
CA ASN A 139 -4.34 8.45 -7.87
C ASN A 139 -5.40 9.07 -6.94
N LEU A 140 -5.11 9.21 -5.64
CA LEU A 140 -5.99 9.90 -4.70
C LEU A 140 -5.88 11.41 -4.81
N VAL A 141 -4.82 11.94 -5.42
CA VAL A 141 -4.54 13.38 -5.50
C VAL A 141 -5.10 13.93 -6.81
N THR A 142 -6.30 14.48 -6.73
CA THR A 142 -7.02 15.13 -7.83
C THR A 142 -7.26 16.60 -7.47
N PRO A 143 -7.61 17.47 -8.43
CA PRO A 143 -8.01 18.84 -8.11
C PRO A 143 -9.15 18.93 -7.07
N ALA A 144 -10.06 17.95 -7.05
CA ALA A 144 -11.18 17.91 -6.12
C ALA A 144 -10.76 17.46 -4.70
N SER A 145 -9.87 16.48 -4.60
CA SER A 145 -9.39 15.94 -3.31
C SER A 145 -8.21 16.70 -2.73
N TYR A 146 -7.57 17.59 -3.50
CA TYR A 146 -6.40 18.36 -3.04
C TYR A 146 -6.68 19.12 -1.74
N ASN A 147 -7.83 19.79 -1.63
CA ASN A 147 -8.18 20.56 -0.42
C ASN A 147 -8.48 19.69 0.82
N ILE A 148 -8.56 18.37 0.64
CA ILE A 148 -8.75 17.37 1.70
C ILE A 148 -7.41 16.76 2.10
N LEU A 149 -6.56 16.47 1.11
CA LEU A 149 -5.33 15.70 1.29
C LEU A 149 -4.06 16.56 1.34
N ALA A 150 -4.11 17.84 0.98
CA ALA A 150 -2.95 18.71 0.98
C ALA A 150 -2.29 18.71 2.36
N GLY A 151 -0.97 18.46 2.38
CA GLY A 151 -0.21 18.39 3.62
C GLY A 151 -0.40 17.10 4.42
N SER A 152 -1.03 16.05 3.87
CA SER A 152 -1.10 14.74 4.54
C SER A 152 0.30 14.22 4.89
N ILE A 153 0.42 13.64 6.08
CA ILE A 153 1.68 13.05 6.58
C ILE A 153 1.39 11.61 6.99
N GLY A 154 2.33 10.71 6.82
CA GLY A 154 2.15 9.33 7.26
C GLY A 154 3.40 8.48 7.06
N PHE A 155 3.24 7.19 7.26
CA PHE A 155 4.31 6.21 7.09
C PHE A 155 4.04 5.33 5.88
N ASP A 156 5.09 4.95 5.19
CA ASP A 156 5.03 4.01 4.08
C ASP A 156 6.29 3.15 4.05
N VAL A 157 6.25 2.07 3.27
CA VAL A 157 7.39 1.19 3.03
C VAL A 157 8.38 1.84 2.08
N GLY A 158 9.66 1.52 2.23
CA GLY A 158 10.72 2.11 1.40
C GLY A 158 10.58 1.77 -0.09
N LYS A 159 10.94 2.74 -0.94
CA LYS A 159 10.95 2.59 -2.41
C LYS A 159 11.82 1.43 -2.88
N LEU A 160 11.48 0.89 -4.04
CA LEU A 160 12.30 -0.06 -4.78
C LEU A 160 13.59 0.63 -5.26
N ASN A 161 14.73 -0.01 -5.02
CA ASN A 161 16.02 0.43 -5.55
C ASN A 161 16.76 -0.78 -6.12
N ILE A 162 16.42 -1.11 -7.37
CA ILE A 162 17.05 -2.20 -8.12
C ILE A 162 17.48 -1.64 -9.47
N ASN A 163 18.78 -1.64 -9.72
CA ASN A 163 19.34 -1.20 -10.99
C ASN A 163 18.75 -2.00 -12.16
N SER A 164 18.39 -1.32 -13.24
CA SER A 164 17.83 -1.91 -14.47
C SER A 164 16.48 -2.62 -14.32
N PHE A 165 15.83 -2.58 -13.15
CA PHE A 165 14.49 -3.13 -12.98
C PHE A 165 13.44 -2.37 -13.79
N ALA A 166 13.61 -1.04 -13.88
CA ALA A 166 12.77 -0.17 -14.70
C ALA A 166 12.77 -0.60 -16.16
N ASP A 167 13.96 -0.76 -16.75
CA ASP A 167 14.11 -1.22 -18.14
C ASP A 167 13.50 -2.61 -18.33
N TYR A 168 13.74 -3.54 -17.40
CA TYR A 168 13.17 -4.88 -17.45
C TYR A 168 11.64 -4.87 -17.50
N VAL A 169 10.99 -4.23 -16.52
CA VAL A 169 9.53 -4.25 -16.40
C VAL A 169 8.86 -3.49 -17.54
N VAL A 170 9.40 -2.33 -17.93
CA VAL A 170 8.84 -1.54 -19.03
C VAL A 170 8.96 -2.31 -20.34
N ASN A 171 10.13 -2.89 -20.65
CA ASN A 171 10.29 -3.70 -21.85
C ASN A 171 9.33 -4.90 -21.83
N GLU A 172 9.32 -5.71 -20.77
CA GLU A 172 8.45 -6.88 -20.65
C GLU A 172 6.97 -6.53 -20.86
N PHE A 173 6.50 -5.40 -20.30
CA PHE A 173 5.15 -4.91 -20.49
C PHE A 173 4.87 -4.60 -21.97
N TRP A 174 5.74 -3.85 -22.64
CA TRP A 174 5.52 -3.47 -24.04
C TRP A 174 5.60 -4.67 -24.99
N GLU A 175 6.47 -5.63 -24.71
CA GLU A 175 6.59 -6.87 -25.47
C GLU A 175 5.34 -7.76 -25.33
N THR A 176 4.75 -7.82 -24.12
CA THR A 176 3.62 -8.70 -23.81
C THR A 176 2.26 -8.06 -24.10
N ALA A 177 2.05 -6.82 -23.65
CA ALA A 177 0.77 -6.12 -23.71
C ALA A 177 0.50 -5.47 -25.08
N VAL A 178 1.56 -5.16 -25.83
CA VAL A 178 1.50 -4.50 -27.13
C VAL A 178 2.36 -5.24 -28.17
N PRO A 179 2.05 -6.52 -28.45
CA PRO A 179 2.89 -7.38 -29.30
C PRO A 179 2.99 -6.91 -30.75
N CYS A 180 2.06 -6.07 -31.21
CA CYS A 180 2.11 -5.49 -32.55
C CYS A 180 3.33 -4.57 -32.76
N LEU A 181 3.93 -4.02 -31.70
CA LEU A 181 5.18 -3.25 -31.78
C LEU A 181 6.42 -4.11 -32.09
N GLN A 182 6.31 -5.43 -31.97
CA GLN A 182 7.39 -6.37 -32.32
C GLN A 182 7.29 -6.88 -33.77
N MET A 183 6.20 -6.57 -34.48
CA MET A 183 6.03 -7.01 -35.87
C MET A 183 6.98 -6.24 -36.79
N LYS A 184 8.02 -6.90 -37.27
CA LYS A 184 8.84 -6.47 -38.43
C LYS A 184 8.06 -6.61 -39.75
N GLU A 185 6.79 -6.24 -39.77
CA GLU A 185 5.97 -6.22 -41.00
C GLU A 185 5.84 -4.78 -41.52
N ASN A 186 5.45 -4.62 -42.79
CA ASN A 186 5.31 -3.34 -43.45
C ASN A 186 4.53 -2.33 -42.59
N ILE A 187 5.04 -1.09 -42.53
CA ILE A 187 4.57 0.02 -41.67
C ILE A 187 3.03 0.18 -41.69
N SER A 188 2.39 -0.03 -42.85
CA SER A 188 0.94 0.07 -43.00
C SER A 188 0.12 -0.98 -42.26
N GLN A 189 0.64 -2.21 -42.08
CA GLN A 189 -0.05 -3.28 -41.35
C GLN A 189 0.19 -3.20 -39.83
N ALA A 190 1.32 -2.62 -39.43
CA ALA A 190 1.62 -2.34 -38.03
C ALA A 190 0.77 -1.19 -37.50
N GLU A 191 0.56 -0.13 -38.29
CA GLU A 191 -0.30 1.01 -37.96
C GLU A 191 -1.77 0.60 -37.78
N GLU A 192 -2.31 -0.25 -38.66
CA GLU A 192 -3.71 -0.74 -38.56
C GLU A 192 -3.93 -1.64 -37.32
N LYS A 193 -2.96 -2.50 -36.97
CA LYS A 193 -3.03 -3.40 -35.80
C LYS A 193 -2.72 -2.70 -34.47
N CYS A 194 -1.84 -1.70 -34.47
CA CYS A 194 -1.46 -0.94 -33.29
C CYS A 194 -2.29 0.33 -33.06
N GLY A 195 -3.18 0.73 -33.97
CA GLY A 195 -3.98 1.96 -33.83
C GLY A 195 -4.75 2.05 -32.50
N LYS A 196 -5.20 0.91 -31.95
CA LYS A 196 -5.83 0.86 -30.60
C LYS A 196 -4.90 1.29 -29.45
N TYR A 197 -3.60 1.34 -29.67
CA TYR A 197 -2.57 1.71 -28.69
C TYR A 197 -1.91 3.06 -29.01
N GLU A 198 -2.40 3.81 -30.00
CA GLU A 198 -1.81 5.08 -30.45
C GLU A 198 -1.57 6.05 -29.28
N HIS A 199 -2.51 6.15 -28.34
CA HIS A 199 -2.38 7.00 -27.15
C HIS A 199 -1.38 6.49 -26.11
N MET A 200 -1.04 5.20 -26.12
CA MET A 200 -0.09 4.62 -25.19
C MET A 200 1.35 4.68 -25.72
N ILE A 201 1.56 4.57 -27.04
CA ILE A 201 2.89 4.54 -27.67
C ILE A 201 3.84 5.66 -27.19
N PRO A 202 3.39 6.92 -26.95
CA PRO A 202 4.26 7.96 -26.40
C PRO A 202 4.90 7.60 -25.05
N PHE A 203 4.28 6.72 -24.27
CA PHE A 203 4.76 6.27 -22.96
C PHE A 203 5.69 5.04 -23.04
N LYS A 204 6.13 4.64 -24.25
CA LYS A 204 6.93 3.41 -24.43
C LYS A 204 8.18 3.35 -23.57
N ASN A 205 8.87 4.49 -23.44
CA ASN A 205 10.11 4.59 -22.66
C ASN A 205 9.89 5.27 -21.30
N TYR A 206 8.63 5.45 -20.90
CA TYR A 206 8.31 6.07 -19.62
C TYR A 206 8.53 5.07 -18.49
N SER A 207 9.43 5.40 -17.56
CA SER A 207 9.80 4.50 -16.46
C SER A 207 9.95 5.19 -15.10
N ASP A 208 9.74 6.51 -15.04
CA ASP A 208 9.96 7.31 -13.84
C ASP A 208 9.14 6.79 -12.64
N ASP A 209 7.89 6.40 -12.89
CA ASP A 209 6.98 5.83 -11.89
C ASP A 209 7.43 4.47 -11.35
N VAL A 210 8.30 3.74 -12.06
CA VAL A 210 8.79 2.44 -11.58
C VAL A 210 9.64 2.59 -10.33
N SER A 211 10.40 3.69 -10.23
CA SER A 211 11.21 4.01 -9.06
C SER A 211 10.39 4.37 -7.82
N GLU A 212 9.12 4.76 -8.03
CA GLU A 212 8.15 5.03 -6.96
C GLU A 212 7.45 3.78 -6.44
N LEU A 213 7.65 2.62 -7.08
CA LEU A 213 7.02 1.37 -6.65
C LEU A 213 7.54 0.93 -5.27
N ARG A 214 6.59 0.70 -4.36
CA ARG A 214 6.87 0.35 -2.97
C ARG A 214 6.62 -1.13 -2.67
N TYR A 215 5.44 -1.63 -3.02
CA TYR A 215 5.09 -3.05 -2.83
C TYR A 215 5.92 -3.99 -3.72
N ALA A 216 6.40 -3.52 -4.87
CA ALA A 216 7.27 -4.29 -5.75
C ALA A 216 8.55 -4.76 -5.04
N LYS A 217 9.09 -3.93 -4.13
CA LYS A 217 10.23 -4.31 -3.28
C LYS A 217 9.91 -5.48 -2.37
N ASN A 218 8.72 -5.49 -1.77
CA ASN A 218 8.30 -6.56 -0.89
C ASN A 218 8.04 -7.86 -1.66
N ILE A 219 7.54 -7.76 -2.90
CA ILE A 219 7.39 -8.91 -3.82
C ILE A 219 8.77 -9.46 -4.16
N TYR A 220 9.71 -8.60 -4.58
CA TYR A 220 11.09 -8.99 -4.85
C TYR A 220 11.73 -9.71 -3.66
N ASN A 221 11.63 -9.12 -2.47
CA ASN A 221 12.14 -9.73 -1.23
C ASN A 221 11.47 -11.06 -0.92
N ALA A 222 10.18 -11.25 -1.25
CA ALA A 222 9.47 -12.49 -0.98
C ALA A 222 9.99 -13.62 -1.87
N VAL A 223 10.22 -13.34 -3.16
CA VAL A 223 10.83 -14.29 -4.09
C VAL A 223 12.26 -14.63 -3.66
N TYR A 224 13.05 -13.61 -3.31
CA TYR A 224 14.42 -13.81 -2.83
C TYR A 224 14.48 -14.61 -1.53
N ALA A 225 13.57 -14.39 -0.58
CA ALA A 225 13.51 -15.16 0.65
C ALA A 225 13.31 -16.66 0.38
N VAL A 226 12.44 -17.02 -0.58
CA VAL A 226 12.26 -18.42 -1.00
C VAL A 226 13.51 -18.94 -1.70
N ALA A 227 14.08 -18.18 -2.64
CA ALA A 227 15.27 -18.58 -3.37
C ALA A 227 16.48 -18.82 -2.45
N HIS A 228 16.72 -17.94 -1.48
CA HIS A 228 17.79 -18.10 -0.48
C HIS A 228 17.53 -19.28 0.47
N SER A 229 16.28 -19.55 0.82
CA SER A 229 15.92 -20.72 1.63
C SER A 229 16.22 -22.02 0.89
N LEU A 230 15.82 -22.11 -0.39
CA LEU A 230 16.12 -23.24 -1.25
C LEU A 230 17.63 -23.40 -1.50
N HIS A 231 18.35 -22.30 -1.75
CA HIS A 231 19.81 -22.30 -1.90
C HIS A 231 20.50 -22.91 -0.68
N SER A 232 20.01 -22.58 0.52
CA SER A 232 20.51 -23.11 1.79
C SER A 232 20.21 -24.60 1.95
N LEU A 233 18.97 -25.03 1.64
CA LEU A 233 18.57 -26.44 1.70
C LEU A 233 19.36 -27.31 0.71
N LEU A 234 19.58 -26.83 -0.51
CA LEU A 234 20.37 -27.51 -1.54
C LEU A 234 21.89 -27.48 -1.28
N ARG A 235 22.32 -26.82 -0.19
CA ARG A 235 23.73 -26.64 0.22
C ARG A 235 24.59 -26.13 -0.93
N CYS A 236 24.04 -25.22 -1.72
CA CYS A 236 24.78 -24.57 -2.79
C CYS A 236 25.97 -23.80 -2.19
N LYS A 237 27.12 -23.82 -2.87
CA LYS A 237 28.26 -22.94 -2.55
C LYS A 237 28.50 -22.01 -3.73
N GLU A 238 29.05 -20.83 -3.48
CA GLU A 238 29.48 -19.93 -4.56
C GLU A 238 30.38 -20.69 -5.54
N ASN A 239 30.03 -20.63 -6.83
CA ASN A 239 30.74 -21.28 -7.93
C ASN A 239 30.79 -22.83 -7.88
N GLN A 240 29.89 -23.50 -7.14
CA GLN A 240 29.75 -24.96 -7.15
C GLN A 240 28.33 -25.40 -7.49
N VAL A 241 28.20 -26.61 -8.04
CA VAL A 241 26.90 -27.20 -8.40
C VAL A 241 26.13 -27.56 -7.12
N CYS A 242 24.91 -27.05 -7.00
CA CYS A 242 23.97 -27.42 -5.95
C CYS A 242 23.67 -28.93 -5.97
N LYS A 243 23.34 -29.52 -4.82
CA LYS A 243 22.87 -30.91 -4.79
C LYS A 243 21.53 -31.02 -5.54
N LYS A 244 21.52 -31.69 -6.70
CA LYS A 244 20.34 -31.76 -7.58
C LYS A 244 19.27 -32.79 -7.17
N GLU A 245 19.57 -33.71 -6.26
CA GLU A 245 18.76 -34.93 -6.07
C GLU A 245 17.92 -34.96 -4.77
N GLU A 246 17.87 -33.86 -4.01
CA GLU A 246 17.04 -33.80 -2.80
C GLU A 246 15.64 -33.26 -3.14
N THR A 247 14.61 -34.10 -2.97
CA THR A 247 13.22 -33.65 -3.06
C THR A 247 12.90 -32.81 -1.82
N ILE A 248 12.80 -31.49 -1.99
CA ILE A 248 12.49 -30.56 -0.90
C ILE A 248 10.97 -30.53 -0.67
N GLN A 249 10.57 -30.69 0.58
CA GLN A 249 9.20 -30.59 1.05
C GLN A 249 8.92 -29.17 1.59
N PRO A 250 7.69 -28.64 1.47
CA PRO A 250 7.36 -27.29 1.92
C PRO A 250 7.55 -27.00 3.42
N TRP A 251 7.65 -28.04 4.26
CA TRP A 251 7.84 -27.90 5.71
C TRP A 251 9.32 -27.82 6.13
N GLN A 252 10.25 -28.11 5.21
CA GLN A 252 11.70 -28.01 5.41
C GLN A 252 12.18 -26.58 5.20
#